data_AF-A0A5T1VX68-F1
#
_entry.id   AF-A0A5T1VX68-F1
#
_cell.length_a   1.000
_cell.length_b   1.000
_cell.length_c   1.000
_cell.angle_alpha   90.00
_cell.angle_beta   90.00
_cell.angle_gamma   90.00
#
_symmetry.space_group_name_H-M   'P 1'
#
loop_
_entity.id
_entity.type
_entity.pdbx_description
1 polymer ?
#
loop_
_entity_poly.entity_id
_entity_poly.type
_entity_poly.pdbx_seq_one_letter_code
_entity_poly.pdbx_strand_id
1 'polypeptide(L)'
;MDKAKIVQNLNTLFKQRAEFYSYFDENIAKINNTEVFDFKNAKNLNSEEVYKQFYHFDYAIRKLLPAIYKAYEITDADLDKDF
;
A
#
# COMPACT_ATOMS: atom_id res chain seq x y z
N MET A 1 11.88 6.99 16.35
CA MET A 1 12.20 7.41 14.98
C MET A 1 12.12 8.92 14.94
N ASP A 2 13.12 9.61 14.40
CA ASP A 2 13.09 11.08 14.27
C ASP A 2 12.26 11.53 13.05
N LYS A 3 12.00 12.85 12.97
CA LYS A 3 11.22 13.46 11.89
C LYS A 3 11.82 13.20 10.51
N ALA A 4 13.14 13.26 10.36
CA ALA A 4 13.79 13.08 9.06
C ALA A 4 13.56 11.66 8.53
N LYS A 5 13.67 10.65 9.41
CA LYS A 5 13.40 9.26 9.05
C LYS A 5 11.93 9.00 8.74
N ILE A 6 11.00 9.64 9.46
CA ILE A 6 9.56 9.58 9.16
C ILE A 6 9.28 10.13 7.76
N VAL A 7 9.83 11.29 7.42
CA VAL A 7 9.68 11.90 6.07
C VAL A 7 10.24 10.96 4.98
N GLN A 8 11.41 10.35 5.21
CA GLN A 8 11.96 9.37 4.27
C GLN A 8 11.03 8.16 4.07
N ASN A 9 10.46 7.63 5.15
CA ASN A 9 9.54 6.49 5.08
C ASN A 9 8.22 6.87 4.37
N LEU A 10 7.69 8.08 4.58
CA LEU A 10 6.51 8.58 3.88
C LEU A 10 6.76 8.71 2.37
N ASN A 11 7.91 9.27 1.97
CA ASN A 11 8.26 9.34 0.55
C ASN A 11 8.39 7.94 -0.08
N THR A 12 8.93 6.98 0.67
CA THR A 12 9.00 5.59 0.22
C THR A 12 7.60 4.98 0.07
N LEU A 13 6.70 5.21 1.04
CA LEU A 13 5.30 4.80 0.97
C LEU A 13 4.62 5.34 -0.28
N PHE A 14 4.72 6.65 -0.55
CA PHE A 14 4.04 7.25 -1.70
C PHE A 14 4.58 6.74 -3.03
N LYS A 15 5.89 6.52 -3.12
CA LYS A 15 6.50 5.90 -4.30
C LYS A 15 5.97 4.48 -4.52
N GLN A 16 6.00 3.62 -3.48
CA GLN A 16 5.54 2.23 -3.59
C GLN A 16 4.03 2.15 -3.86
N ARG A 17 3.24 3.06 -3.28
CA ARG A 17 1.81 3.18 -3.59
C ARG A 17 1.59 3.51 -5.07
N ALA A 18 2.33 4.47 -5.62
CA ALA A 18 2.22 4.83 -7.03
C ALA A 18 2.60 3.64 -7.93
N GLU A 19 3.72 2.96 -7.65
CA GLU A 19 4.17 1.78 -8.40
C GLU A 19 3.12 0.65 -8.39
N PHE A 20 2.50 0.38 -7.25
CA PHE A 20 1.44 -0.63 -7.13
C PHE A 20 0.22 -0.31 -8.01
N TYR A 21 -0.26 0.93 -8.00
CA TYR A 21 -1.43 1.30 -8.82
C TYR A 21 -1.10 1.46 -10.31
N SER A 22 0.12 1.89 -10.64
CA SER A 22 0.59 1.94 -12.03
C SER A 22 0.58 0.56 -12.69
N TYR A 23 0.94 -0.50 -11.94
CA TYR A 23 0.81 -1.86 -12.45
C TYR A 23 -0.65 -2.21 -12.81
N PHE A 24 -1.63 -1.76 -12.04
CA PHE A 24 -3.03 -1.95 -12.41
C PHE A 24 -3.47 -1.07 -13.57
N ASP A 25 -3.07 0.20 -13.62
CA ASP A 25 -3.37 1.10 -14.75
C ASP A 25 -2.83 0.55 -16.08
N GLU A 26 -1.65 -0.06 -16.07
CA GLU A 26 -1.03 -0.66 -17.26
C GLU A 26 -1.73 -1.92 -17.75
N ASN A 27 -2.40 -2.66 -16.86
CA ASN A 27 -2.91 -4.00 -17.16
C ASN A 27 -4.44 -4.13 -17.08
N ILE A 28 -5.14 -3.15 -16.50
CA ILE A 28 -6.58 -3.18 -16.27
C ILE A 28 -7.22 -1.89 -16.76
N ALA A 29 -8.18 -2.02 -17.67
CA ALA A 29 -8.96 -0.87 -18.13
C ALA A 29 -9.82 -0.30 -16.98
N LYS A 30 -10.11 1.00 -17.06
CA LYS A 30 -11.03 1.68 -16.14
C LYS A 30 -12.47 1.66 -16.67
N ILE A 31 -13.44 1.60 -15.77
CA ILE A 31 -14.87 1.62 -16.12
C ILE A 31 -15.27 3.04 -16.54
N ASN A 32 -15.78 3.21 -17.76
CA ASN A 32 -16.49 4.41 -18.23
C ASN A 32 -15.87 5.76 -17.79
N ASN A 33 -14.55 5.94 -17.96
CA ASN A 33 -13.81 7.14 -17.55
C ASN A 33 -13.82 7.48 -16.04
N THR A 34 -14.05 6.48 -15.19
CA THR A 34 -13.85 6.60 -13.73
C THR A 34 -12.44 6.16 -13.34
N GLU A 35 -12.05 6.33 -12.08
CA GLU A 35 -10.78 5.78 -11.54
C GLU A 35 -10.91 4.32 -11.07
N VAL A 36 -12.06 3.67 -11.34
CA VAL A 36 -12.32 2.30 -10.90
C VAL A 36 -11.85 1.30 -11.95
N PHE A 37 -10.97 0.39 -11.55
CA PHE A 37 -10.51 -0.72 -12.40
C PHE A 37 -11.64 -1.72 -12.70
N ASP A 38 -11.77 -2.08 -13.98
CA ASP A 38 -12.72 -3.10 -14.44
C ASP A 38 -12.14 -4.51 -14.26
N PHE A 39 -12.08 -4.98 -13.01
CA PHE A 39 -11.61 -6.33 -12.68
C PHE A 39 -12.47 -7.44 -13.30
N LYS A 40 -13.73 -7.16 -13.64
CA LYS A 40 -14.62 -8.18 -14.23
C LYS A 40 -14.20 -8.54 -15.65
N ASN A 41 -13.70 -7.56 -16.40
CA ASN A 41 -13.22 -7.73 -17.77
C ASN A 41 -11.69 -7.71 -17.87
N ALA A 42 -10.98 -7.69 -16.74
CA ALA A 42 -9.53 -7.75 -16.69
C ALA A 42 -9.01 -9.10 -17.22
N LYS A 43 -7.86 -9.06 -17.90
CA LYS A 43 -7.12 -10.29 -18.19
C LYS A 43 -6.55 -10.86 -16.89
N ASN A 44 -6.24 -12.14 -16.90
CA ASN A 44 -5.51 -12.77 -15.80
C ASN A 44 -4.16 -12.08 -15.62
N LEU A 45 -3.98 -11.40 -14.49
CA LEU A 45 -2.69 -10.85 -14.09
C LEU A 45 -1.79 -11.95 -13.58
N ASN A 46 -0.48 -11.73 -13.66
CA ASN A 46 0.48 -12.60 -13.00
C ASN A 46 0.38 -12.39 -11.49
N SER A 47 -0.06 -13.42 -10.77
CA SER A 47 -0.25 -13.37 -9.31
C SER A 47 1.04 -13.11 -8.54
N GLU A 48 2.20 -13.56 -9.05
CA GLU A 48 3.51 -13.28 -8.44
C GLU A 48 3.86 -11.80 -8.54
N GLU A 49 3.62 -11.17 -9.69
CA GLU A 49 3.90 -9.74 -9.87
C GLU A 49 2.92 -8.88 -9.05
N VAL A 50 1.63 -9.23 -9.01
CA VAL A 50 0.65 -8.57 -8.13
C VAL A 50 1.11 -8.64 -6.67
N TYR A 51 1.50 -9.84 -6.20
CA TYR A 51 1.97 -10.04 -4.83
C TYR A 51 3.22 -9.20 -4.54
N LYS A 52 4.19 -9.17 -5.45
CA LYS A 52 5.43 -8.41 -5.30
C LYS A 52 5.16 -6.90 -5.16
N GLN A 53 4.32 -6.34 -6.02
CA GLN A 53 3.96 -4.92 -5.97
C GLN A 53 3.19 -4.60 -4.68
N PHE A 54 2.23 -5.45 -4.29
CA PHE A 54 1.52 -5.32 -3.03
C PHE A 54 2.45 -5.41 -1.82
N TYR A 55 3.37 -6.38 -1.80
CA TYR A 55 4.29 -6.61 -0.70
C TYR A 55 5.20 -5.40 -0.44
N HIS A 56 5.72 -4.76 -1.48
CA HIS A 56 6.53 -3.57 -1.28
C HIS A 56 5.73 -2.39 -0.71
N PHE A 57 4.49 -2.22 -1.17
CA PHE A 57 3.58 -1.22 -0.63
C PHE A 57 3.24 -1.48 0.83
N ASP A 58 2.81 -2.70 1.18
CA ASP A 58 2.53 -3.13 2.55
C ASP A 58 3.76 -2.96 3.46
N TYR A 59 4.93 -3.38 2.99
CA TYR A 59 6.17 -3.24 3.75
C TYR A 59 6.52 -1.77 4.05
N ALA A 60 6.26 -0.86 3.11
CA ALA A 60 6.44 0.57 3.33
C ALA A 60 5.47 1.13 4.40
N ILE A 61 4.22 0.67 4.43
CA ILE A 61 3.25 1.00 5.49
C ILE A 61 3.74 0.50 6.85
N ARG A 62 4.15 -0.77 6.93
CA ARG A 62 4.62 -1.39 8.19
C ARG A 62 5.79 -0.65 8.83
N LYS A 63 6.65 0.00 8.03
CA LYS A 63 7.73 0.84 8.55
C LYS A 63 7.27 2.11 9.27
N LEU A 64 6.04 2.57 9.02
CA LEU A 64 5.47 3.75 9.66
C LEU A 64 4.73 3.40 10.96
N LEU A 65 4.23 2.16 11.09
CA LEU A 65 3.46 1.72 12.26
C LEU A 65 4.15 2.00 13.60
N PRO A 66 5.45 1.72 13.80
CA PRO A 66 6.08 1.99 15.10
C PRO A 66 6.09 3.47 15.50
N ALA A 67 6.20 4.39 14.53
CA ALA A 67 6.12 5.82 14.82
C ALA A 67 4.68 6.25 15.13
N ILE A 68 3.69 5.68 14.46
CA ILE A 68 2.28 5.94 14.74
C ILE A 68 1.93 5.42 16.14
N TYR A 69 2.31 4.18 16.45
CA TYR A 69 2.04 3.58 17.76
C TYR A 69 2.68 4.39 18.87
N LYS A 70 3.93 4.81 18.68
CA LYS A 70 4.61 5.68 19.64
C LYS A 70 3.94 7.05 19.78
N ALA A 71 3.48 7.67 18.69
CA ALA A 71 2.91 9.01 18.72
C ALA A 71 1.55 9.07 19.42
N TYR A 72 0.79 7.97 19.37
CA TYR A 72 -0.55 7.85 19.96
C TYR A 72 -0.60 6.88 21.15
N GLU A 73 0.56 6.44 21.65
CA GLU A 73 0.71 5.50 22.77
C GLU A 73 -0.10 4.20 22.61
N ILE A 74 -0.26 3.74 21.36
CA ILE A 74 -1.01 2.52 21.02
C ILE A 74 -0.24 1.29 21.50
N THR A 75 -0.94 0.41 22.18
CA THR A 75 -0.47 -0.89 22.66
C THR A 75 -1.27 -2.03 22.02
N ASP A 76 -0.85 -3.27 22.25
CA ASP A 76 -1.57 -4.45 21.76
C ASP A 76 -3.00 -4.57 22.33
N ALA A 77 -3.28 -3.98 23.49
CA ALA A 77 -4.62 -3.99 24.10
C ALA A 77 -5.60 -3.04 23.40
N ASP A 78 -5.09 -2.05 22.64
CA ASP A 78 -5.90 -1.08 21.89
C ASP A 78 -6.30 -1.59 20.50
N LEU A 79 -5.75 -2.74 20.08
CA LEU A 79 -5.94 -3.29 18.74
C LEU A 79 -6.89 -4.48 18.79
N ASP A 80 -7.96 -4.40 18.00
CA ASP A 80 -8.79 -5.56 17.69
C ASP A 80 -8.11 -6.36 16.58
N LYS A 81 -7.46 -7.47 16.96
CA LYS A 81 -6.71 -8.33 16.04
C LYS A 81 -7.61 -9.46 15.52
N ASP A 82 -8.71 -9.10 14.89
CA ASP A 82 -9.64 -10.00 14.21
C ASP A 82 -9.24 -10.20 12.72
N PHE A 83 -7.96 -10.53 12.49
CA PHE A 83 -7.44 -10.87 11.17
C PHE A 83 -7.08 -12.36 11.05
#